data_AF-A0A971YA59-F1
#
_entry.id   AF-A0A971YA59-F1
#
_cell.length_a   1.000
_cell.length_b   1.000
_cell.length_c   1.000
_cell.angle_alpha   90.00
_cell.angle_beta   90.00
_cell.angle_gamma   90.00
#
_symmetry.space_group_name_H-M   'P 1'
#
loop_
_entity.id
_entity.type
_entity.pdbx_description
1 polymer ?
#
loop_
_entity_poly.entity_id
_entity_poly.type
_entity_poly.pdbx_seq_one_letter_code
_entity_poly.pdbx_strand_id
1 'polypeptide(L)'
;VIAIGACGTSGGIFREAYNVVGGIDKVIPVDVYVPGCPSKPEAIIDGVVLALDKLKQRQPNKNTEPLVEDLKKAREFYENRQDRQVVE
;
A
#
# COMPACT_ATOMS: atom_id res chain seq x y z
N VAL A 1 4.39 4.44 -1.37
CA VAL A 1 4.71 3.00 -1.29
C VAL A 1 4.35 2.48 0.09
N ILE A 2 3.59 1.39 0.19
CA ILE A 2 3.22 0.74 1.45
C ILE A 2 3.87 -0.65 1.48
N ALA A 3 4.66 -0.94 2.52
CA ALA A 3 5.27 -2.26 2.70
C ALA A 3 4.41 -3.12 3.63
N ILE A 4 3.91 -4.24 3.12
CA ILE A 4 3.00 -5.14 3.85
C ILE A 4 3.73 -6.45 4.18
N GLY A 5 3.65 -6.84 5.44
CA GLY A 5 4.18 -8.11 5.95
C GLY A 5 5.67 -8.10 6.31
N ALA A 6 6.09 -9.14 7.03
CA ALA A 6 7.44 -9.34 7.55
C ALA A 6 8.47 -9.45 6.42
N CYS A 7 8.10 -10.10 5.31
CA CYS A 7 8.95 -10.24 4.13
C CYS A 7 9.23 -8.87 3.48
N GLY A 8 8.21 -8.05 3.25
CA GLY A 8 8.37 -6.72 2.65
C GLY A 8 9.10 -5.73 3.56
N THR A 9 8.89 -5.82 4.87
CA THR A 9 9.50 -4.90 5.86
C THR A 9 10.97 -5.21 6.15
N SER A 10 11.35 -6.48 6.27
CA SER A 10 12.70 -6.87 6.75
C SER A 10 13.35 -8.06 6.02
N GLY A 11 12.65 -8.67 5.06
CA GLY A 11 13.02 -9.96 4.46
C GLY A 11 12.47 -11.18 5.21
N GLY A 12 11.88 -10.97 6.40
CA GLY A 12 11.21 -12.01 7.18
C GLY A 12 12.12 -13.21 7.47
N ILE A 13 11.56 -14.42 7.37
CA ILE A 13 12.30 -15.67 7.57
C ILE A 13 13.41 -15.90 6.52
N PHE A 14 13.35 -15.21 5.37
CA PHE A 14 14.31 -15.35 4.28
C PHE A 14 15.39 -14.26 4.28
N ARG A 15 15.52 -13.48 5.36
CA ARG A 15 16.45 -12.34 5.42
C ARG A 15 17.90 -12.69 5.10
N GLU A 16 18.34 -13.92 5.36
CA GLU A 16 19.72 -14.38 5.11
C GLU A 16 19.87 -15.18 3.80
N ALA A 17 18.79 -15.35 3.02
CA ALA A 17 18.87 -16.05 1.77
C ALA A 17 19.65 -15.22 0.72
N TYR A 18 20.49 -15.88 -0.07
CA TYR A 18 21.37 -15.25 -1.05
C TYR A 18 20.63 -14.41 -2.11
N ASN A 19 19.35 -14.70 -2.32
CA ASN A 19 18.47 -14.06 -3.30
C ASN A 19 17.53 -13.00 -2.68
N VAL A 20 17.73 -12.61 -1.41
CA VAL A 20 16.87 -11.65 -0.71
C VAL A 20 17.68 -10.44 -0.26
N VAL A 21 17.28 -9.24 -0.70
CA VAL A 21 17.95 -7.96 -0.35
C VAL A 21 17.63 -7.52 1.10
N GLY A 22 16.56 -8.08 1.68
CA GLY A 22 16.01 -7.72 2.98
C GLY A 22 14.76 -6.84 2.82
N GLY A 23 14.61 -5.83 3.67
CA GLY A 23 13.50 -4.88 3.59
C GLY A 23 13.49 -4.07 2.29
N ILE A 24 12.29 -3.81 1.77
CA ILE A 24 12.07 -3.10 0.50
C ILE A 24 12.59 -1.64 0.52
N ASP A 25 12.74 -1.06 1.72
CA ASP A 25 13.27 0.29 1.95
C ASP A 25 14.67 0.52 1.39
N LYS A 26 15.44 -0.56 1.21
CA LYS A 26 16.76 -0.50 0.59
C LYS A 26 16.72 -0.21 -0.92
N VAL A 27 15.56 -0.40 -1.56
CA VAL A 27 15.40 -0.28 -3.02
C VAL A 27 14.54 0.93 -3.37
N ILE A 28 13.43 1.12 -2.67
CA ILE A 28 12.50 2.23 -2.87
C ILE A 28 12.05 2.80 -1.53
N PRO A 29 11.83 4.12 -1.42
CA PRO A 29 11.41 4.73 -0.16
C PRO A 29 10.01 4.26 0.23
N VAL A 30 9.85 3.82 1.47
CA VAL A 30 8.56 3.37 2.01
C VAL A 30 7.90 4.47 2.84
N ASP A 31 6.61 4.71 2.60
CA ASP A 31 5.84 5.72 3.34
C ASP A 31 5.16 5.12 4.60
N VAL A 32 4.71 3.87 4.52
CA VAL A 32 3.99 3.17 5.60
C VAL A 32 4.40 1.70 5.65
N TYR A 33 4.58 1.18 6.86
CA TYR A 33 4.87 -0.23 7.14
C TYR A 33 3.68 -0.88 7.86
N VAL A 34 3.22 -2.01 7.34
CA VAL A 34 2.16 -2.83 7.94
C VAL A 34 2.78 -4.17 8.35
N PRO A 35 3.07 -4.42 9.64
CA PRO A 35 3.67 -5.68 10.07
C PRO A 35 2.68 -6.86 9.97
N GLY A 36 3.20 -8.09 9.88
CA GLY A 36 2.40 -9.33 9.88
C GLY A 36 3.02 -10.48 9.06
N CYS A 37 2.53 -11.72 9.20
CA CYS A 37 3.02 -12.87 8.42
C CYS A 37 1.96 -13.98 8.26
N PRO A 38 0.95 -13.81 7.38
CA PRO A 38 0.62 -12.59 6.65
C PRO A 38 -0.08 -11.56 7.55
N SER A 39 -0.13 -10.30 7.13
CA SER A 39 -0.85 -9.25 7.86
C SER A 39 -2.36 -9.51 7.82
N LYS A 40 -3.03 -9.23 8.93
CA LYS A 40 -4.50 -9.31 8.99
C LYS A 40 -5.13 -8.31 8.00
N PRO A 41 -6.27 -8.63 7.38
CA PRO A 41 -6.93 -7.73 6.43
C PRO A 41 -7.22 -6.35 7.02
N GLU A 42 -7.64 -6.29 8.29
CA GLU A 42 -7.96 -5.03 8.97
C GLU A 42 -6.71 -4.15 9.11
N ALA A 43 -5.55 -4.75 9.42
CA ALA A 43 -4.27 -4.04 9.52
C ALA A 43 -3.80 -3.48 8.16
N ILE A 44 -4.16 -4.15 7.07
CA ILE A 44 -3.88 -3.65 5.71
C ILE A 44 -4.73 -2.43 5.42
N ILE A 45 -6.04 -2.47 5.74
CA ILE A 45 -6.96 -1.34 5.57
C ILE A 45 -6.48 -0.14 6.39
N ASP A 46 -6.14 -0.34 7.66
CA ASP A 46 -5.60 0.70 8.53
C ASP A 46 -4.31 1.32 7.97
N GLY A 47 -3.43 0.48 7.39
CA GLY A 47 -2.21 0.94 6.73
C GLY A 47 -2.48 1.82 5.50
N VAL A 48 -3.52 1.50 4.72
CA VAL A 48 -3.94 2.32 3.58
C VAL A 48 -4.54 3.65 4.05
N VAL A 49 -5.38 3.64 5.07
CA VAL A 49 -5.96 4.87 5.66
C VAL A 49 -4.84 5.80 6.15
N LEU A 50 -3.85 5.26 6.87
CA LEU A 50 -2.70 6.02 7.33
C LEU A 50 -1.88 6.60 6.17
N ALA A 51 -1.72 5.84 5.08
CA ALA A 51 -1.01 6.32 3.88
C ALA A 51 -1.77 7.48 3.20
N LEU A 52 -3.11 7.40 3.12
CA LEU A 52 -3.95 8.45 2.58
C LEU A 52 -3.86 9.73 3.42
N ASP A 53 -3.84 9.61 4.74
CA ASP A 53 -3.71 10.79 5.61
C ASP A 53 -2.33 11.44 5.50
N LYS A 54 -1.26 10.66 5.38
CA LYS A 54 0.08 11.19 5.04
C LYS A 54 0.11 11.88 3.67
N LEU A 55 -0.64 11.36 2.70
CA LEU A 55 -0.73 11.96 1.37
C LEU A 55 -1.43 13.32 1.41
N LYS A 56 -2.54 13.46 2.15
CA LYS A 56 -3.25 14.74 2.31
C LYS A 56 -2.38 15.84 2.94
N GLN A 57 -1.47 15.45 3.84
CA GLN A 57 -0.55 16.39 4.49
C GLN A 57 0.61 16.84 3.59
N ARG A 58 0.93 16.08 2.53
CA ARG A 58 1.90 16.50 1.51
C ARG A 58 1.23 17.52 0.59
N GLN A 59 1.87 18.69 0.42
CA GLN A 59 1.48 19.69 -0.57
C GLN A 59 1.46 19.05 -1.97
N PRO A 60 0.39 19.20 -2.76
CA PRO A 60 0.31 18.63 -4.09
C PRO A 60 1.42 19.25 -4.96
N ASN A 61 2.28 18.40 -5.51
CA ASN A 61 3.24 18.83 -6.53
C ASN A 61 2.54 18.83 -7.90
N LYS A 62 3.00 19.64 -8.85
CA LYS A 62 2.39 19.73 -10.20
C LYS A 62 2.30 18.38 -10.95
N ASN A 63 3.06 17.37 -10.49
CA ASN A 63 3.10 16.04 -11.07
C ASN A 63 2.04 15.09 -10.47
N THR A 64 1.34 15.46 -9.38
CA THR A 64 0.32 14.60 -8.76
C THR A 64 -1.07 14.79 -9.36
N GLU A 65 -1.36 15.91 -10.02
CA GLU A 65 -2.66 16.16 -10.65
C GLU A 65 -3.16 15.02 -11.57
N PRO A 66 -2.34 14.43 -12.47
CA PRO A 66 -2.80 13.32 -13.30
C PRO A 66 -3.17 12.07 -12.50
N LEU A 67 -2.48 11.78 -11.40
CA LEU A 67 -2.77 10.63 -10.54
C LEU A 67 -4.07 10.80 -9.75
N VAL A 68 -4.38 12.04 -9.33
CA VAL A 68 -5.65 12.34 -8.65
C VAL A 68 -6.84 12.09 -9.58
N GLU A 69 -6.69 12.40 -10.87
CA GLU A 69 -7.73 12.17 -11.86
C GLU A 69 -7.96 10.68 -12.12
N ASP A 70 -6.89 9.88 -12.20
CA ASP A 70 -7.00 8.43 -12.32
C ASP A 70 -7.63 7.78 -11.07
N LEU A 71 -7.35 8.31 -9.88
CA LEU A 71 -8.02 7.90 -8.63
C LEU A 71 -9.51 8.23 -8.63
N LYS A 72 -9.92 9.39 -9.16
CA LYS A 72 -11.35 9.72 -9.30
C LYS A 72 -12.05 8.75 -10.26
N LYS A 73 -11.43 8.46 -11.40
CA LYS A 73 -11.96 7.47 -12.36
C LYS A 73 -12.06 6.08 -11.76
N ALA A 74 -11.05 5.65 -11.01
CA ALA A 74 -11.07 4.36 -10.30
C ALA A 74 -12.18 4.34 -9.25
N ARG A 75 -12.34 5.42 -8.47
CA ARG A 75 -13.42 5.57 -7.49
C ARG A 75 -14.80 5.49 -8.16
N GLU A 76 -15.02 6.25 -9.22
CA GLU A 76 -16.26 6.20 -10.00
C GLU A 76 -16.49 4.80 -10.58
N PHE A 77 -15.44 4.12 -11.06
CA PHE A 77 -15.54 2.75 -11.53
C PHE A 77 -16.00 1.80 -10.42
N TYR A 78 -15.48 1.92 -9.20
CA TYR A 78 -15.89 1.08 -8.06
C TYR A 78 -17.29 1.41 -7.54
N GLU A 79 -17.63 2.70 -7.41
CA GLU A 79 -18.97 3.16 -6.99
C GLU A 79 -20.05 2.70 -7.99
N ASN A 80 -19.75 2.71 -9.29
CA ASN A 80 -20.68 2.26 -10.34
C ASN A 80 -20.71 0.73 -10.52
N ARG A 81 -19.78 -0.03 -9.91
CA ARG A 81 -19.69 -1.50 -10.01
C ARG A 81 -20.18 -2.21 -8.75
N GLN A 82 -20.71 -1.48 -7.78
CA GLN A 82 -21.17 -1.97 -6.46
C GLN A 82 -22.46 -2.80 -6.51
N ASP A 83 -22.68 -3.54 -7.60
CA ASP A 83 -23.89 -4.35 -7.88
C ASP A 83 -23.56 -5.81 -8.32
N ARG A 84 -22.37 -6.36 -7.98
CA ARG A 84 -22.14 -7.80 -8.12
C ARG A 84 -21.08 -8.40 -7.20
N GLN A 85 -21.59 -9.17 -6.23
CA GLN A 85 -20.98 -10.28 -5.48
C GLN A 85 -19.83 -9.98 -4.51
N VAL A 86 -20.21 -9.80 -3.25
CA VAL A 86 -19.61 -10.58 -2.16
C VAL A 86 -19.90 -12.05 -2.50
N VAL A 87 -18.91 -12.79 -2.98
CA VAL A 87 -18.98 -14.26 -2.95
C VAL A 87 -18.67 -14.67 -1.51
N GLU A 88 -19.56 -15.50 -0.98
CA GLU A 88 -19.52 -16.11 0.36
C GLU A 88 -18.14 -16.66 0.74
#